data_AF-W4CTL6-F1
#
_entry.id   AF-W4CTL6-F1
#
_cell.length_a   1.000
_cell.length_b   1.000
_cell.length_c   1.000
_cell.angle_alpha   90.00
_cell.angle_beta   90.00
_cell.angle_gamma   90.00
#
_symmetry.space_group_name_H-M   'P 1'
#
loop_
_entity.id
_entity.type
_entity.pdbx_description
1 polymer ?
#
loop_
_entity_poly.entity_id
_entity_poly.type
_entity_poly.pdbx_seq_one_letter_code
_entity_poly.pdbx_strand_id
1 'polypeptide(L)' 'MTEKLEQYKERIHALKEKGELIPDTENLLEDMLAELTELNRSNKALRRVILKSGQGSAMSTRLRDALYE' A
#
# COMPACT_ATOMS: atom_id res chain seq x y z
N MET A 1 -5.45 2.29 -3.31
CA MET A 1 -4.28 1.42 -2.98
C MET A 1 -4.70 0.08 -2.37
N THR A 2 -5.61 0.03 -1.40
CA THR A 2 -6.07 -1.23 -0.78
C THR A 2 -6.66 -2.22 -1.80
N GLU A 3 -7.44 -1.74 -2.77
CA GLU A 3 -8.00 -2.59 -3.82
C GLU A 3 -6.94 -3.23 -4.74
N LYS A 4 -5.89 -2.47 -5.11
CA LYS A 4 -4.75 -3.00 -5.88
C LYS A 4 -3.98 -4.07 -5.11
N LEU A 5 -3.84 -3.89 -3.79
CA LEU A 5 -3.19 -4.87 -2.91
C LEU A 5 -3.97 -6.20 -2.89
N GLU A 6 -5.29 -6.14 -2.79
CA GLU A 6 -6.13 -7.35 -2.85
C GLU A 6 -6.08 -8.01 -4.23
N GLN A 7 -6.10 -7.23 -5.32
CA GLN A 7 -5.90 -7.77 -6.68
C GLN A 7 -4.55 -8.47 -6.85
N TYR A 8 -3.48 -7.95 -6.25
CA TYR A 8 -2.17 -8.62 -6.30
C TYR A 8 -2.16 -9.92 -5.50
N LYS A 9 -2.78 -9.96 -4.32
CA LYS A 9 -2.95 -11.19 -3.53
C LYS A 9 -3.70 -12.25 -4.30
N GLU A 10 -4.84 -11.91 -4.89
CA GLU A 10 -5.66 -12.84 -5.69
C GLU A 10 -4.88 -13.38 -6.89
N ARG A 11 -4.14 -12.53 -7.59
CA ARG A 11 -3.31 -12.95 -8.72
C ARG A 11 -2.17 -13.87 -8.30
N ILE A 12 -1.48 -13.56 -7.21
CA ILE A 12 -0.42 -14.42 -6.66
C ILE A 12 -1.02 -15.78 -6.28
N HIS A 13 -2.16 -15.80 -5.56
CA HIS A 13 -2.85 -17.04 -5.19
C HIS A 13 -3.23 -17.88 -6.42
N ALA A 14 -3.81 -17.26 -7.44
CA ALA A 14 -4.17 -17.95 -8.68
C ALA A 14 -2.95 -18.53 -9.42
N LEU A 15 -1.79 -17.86 -9.37
CA LEU A 15 -0.55 -18.37 -9.95
C LEU A 15 0.05 -19.53 -9.13
N LYS A 16 -0.05 -19.49 -7.80
CA LYS A 16 0.34 -20.58 -6.91
C LYS A 16 -0.50 -21.83 -7.15
N GLU A 17 -1.82 -21.69 -7.21
CA GLU A 17 -2.75 -22.82 -7.44
C GLU A 17 -2.50 -23.52 -8.77
N LYS A 18 -2.05 -22.77 -9.79
CA LYS A 18 -1.68 -23.32 -11.10
C LYS A 18 -0.29 -23.95 -11.14
N GLY A 19 0.50 -23.82 -10.07
CA GLY A 19 1.90 -24.27 -10.04
C GLY A 19 2.82 -23.49 -11.00
N GLU A 20 2.42 -22.27 -11.38
CA GLU A 20 3.18 -21.41 -12.32
C GLU A 20 4.31 -20.64 -11.61
N LEU A 21 4.37 -20.72 -10.27
CA LEU A 21 5.43 -20.11 -9.46
C LEU A 21 6.35 -21.19 -8.93
N ILE A 22 7.65 -20.98 -9.13
CA ILE A 22 8.67 -21.72 -8.37
C ILE A 22 8.70 -21.19 -6.92
N PRO A 23 9.07 -22.02 -5.93
CA PRO A 23 8.99 -21.65 -4.50
C PRO A 23 9.72 -20.35 -4.15
N ASP A 24 10.90 -20.12 -4.74
CA ASP A 24 11.69 -18.90 -4.49
C ASP A 24 10.97 -17.64 -4.99
N THR A 25 10.26 -17.74 -6.11
CA THR A 25 9.46 -16.63 -6.66
C THR A 25 8.23 -16.37 -5.80
N GLU A 26 7.60 -17.42 -5.28
CA GLU A 26 6.49 -17.31 -4.34
C GLU A 26 6.91 -16.56 -3.07
N ASN A 27 8.02 -16.96 -2.45
CA ASN A 27 8.56 -16.29 -1.27
C ASN A 27 8.88 -14.81 -1.55
N LEU A 28 9.54 -14.50 -2.66
CA LEU A 28 9.86 -13.13 -3.04
C LEU A 28 8.59 -12.28 -3.23
N LEU A 29 7.55 -12.83 -3.87
CA LEU A 29 6.29 -12.12 -4.09
C LEU A 29 5.55 -11.86 -2.77
N GLU A 30 5.61 -12.79 -1.82
CA GLU A 30 5.05 -12.60 -0.48
C GLU A 30 5.78 -11.52 0.31
N ASP A 31 7.12 -11.54 0.30
CA ASP A 31 7.95 -10.52 0.96
C ASP A 31 7.66 -9.12 0.39
N MET A 32 7.65 -8.99 -0.93
CA MET A 32 7.30 -7.73 -1.60
C MET A 32 5.90 -7.24 -1.25
N LEU A 33 4.92 -8.15 -1.14
CA LEU A 33 3.56 -7.81 -0.76
C LEU A 33 3.47 -7.34 0.70
N ALA A 34 4.23 -7.97 1.59
CA ALA A 34 4.33 -7.57 2.99
C ALA A 34 4.94 -6.18 3.12
N GLU A 35 6.05 -5.92 2.42
CA GLU A 35 6.68 -4.59 2.39
C GLU A 35 5.73 -3.52 1.83
N LEU A 36 5.04 -3.80 0.72
CA LEU A 36 4.11 -2.86 0.12
C LEU A 36 2.91 -2.56 1.03
N THR A 37 2.47 -3.56 1.80
CA THR A 37 1.42 -3.40 2.81
C THR A 37 1.89 -2.47 3.94
N GLU A 38 3.10 -2.67 4.44
CA GLU A 38 3.67 -1.83 5.50
C GLU A 38 3.94 -0.40 5.03
N LEU A 39 4.46 -0.23 3.81
CA LEU A 39 4.62 1.09 3.19
C LEU A 39 3.28 1.82 3.05
N ASN A 40 2.22 1.14 2.62
CA ASN A 40 0.90 1.73 2.51
C ASN A 40 0.33 2.12 3.90
N ARG A 41 0.54 1.27 4.91
CA ARG A 41 0.15 1.58 6.30
C ARG A 41 0.89 2.80 6.83
N SER A 42 2.22 2.83 6.66
CA SER A 42 3.09 3.93 7.06
C SER A 42 2.72 5.23 6.35
N ASN A 43 2.46 5.18 5.04
CA ASN A 43 2.01 6.34 4.27
C ASN A 43 0.68 6.89 4.81
N LYS A 44 -0.32 6.03 5.07
CA LYS A 44 -1.59 6.44 5.70
C LYS A 44 -1.40 7.03 7.10
N ALA A 45 -0.43 6.55 7.88
CA ALA A 45 -0.12 7.10 9.20
C ALA A 45 0.50 8.49 9.07
N LEU A 46 1.49 8.66 8.20
CA LEU A 46 2.14 9.94 7.92
C LEU A 46 1.15 10.99 7.42
N ARG A 47 0.28 10.64 6.47
CA ARG A 47 -0.79 11.53 5.99
C ARG A 47 -1.71 12.00 7.11
N ARG A 48 -2.11 11.09 8.01
CA ARG A 48 -2.92 11.45 9.20
C ARG A 48 -2.20 12.40 10.14
N VAL A 49 -0.90 12.20 10.37
CA VAL A 49 -0.08 13.11 11.20
C VAL A 49 -0.03 14.49 10.55
N ILE A 50 0.26 14.57 9.25
CA ILE A 50 0.35 15.83 8.50
C ILE A 50 -0.99 16.58 8.52
N LEU A 51 -2.11 15.88 8.27
CA LEU A 51 -3.44 16.49 8.30
C LEU A 51 -3.81 17.00 9.69
N LYS A 52 -3.40 16.32 10.77
CA LYS A 52 -3.61 16.78 12.16
C LYS A 52 -2.73 17.99 12.49
N SER A 53 -1.45 17.99 12.10
CA SER A 53 -0.55 19.12 12.35
C SER A 53 -0.86 20.35 11.48
N GLY A 54 -1.48 20.14 10.31
CA GLY A 54 -1.84 21.18 9.36
C GLY A 54 -3.12 21.96 9.68
N GLN A 55 -3.82 21.66 10.78
CA GLN A 55 -5.03 22.40 11.17
C GLN A 55 -4.74 23.79 11.78
N GLY A 56 -3.51 24.06 12.22
CA GLY A 56 -3.09 25.35 12.79
C GLY A 56 -2.14 26.18 11.93
N SER A 57 -1.66 25.64 10.80
CA SER A 57 -0.76 26.33 9.87
C SER A 57 -1.39 26.40 8.49
N ALA A 58 -1.07 27.44 7.71
CA ALA A 58 -1.61 27.72 6.38
C ALA A 58 -1.24 26.62 5.36
N MET A 59 -1.85 25.44 5.48
CA MET A 59 -1.69 24.35 4.55
C MET A 59 -2.48 24.68 3.28
N SER A 60 -1.79 24.69 2.14
CA SER A 60 -2.39 24.85 0.81
C SER A 60 -3.48 23.81 0.59
N THR A 61 -4.64 24.23 0.06
CA THR A 61 -5.77 23.36 -0.27
C THR A 61 -5.36 22.21 -1.20
N ARG A 62 -4.46 22.47 -2.15
CA ARG A 62 -3.91 21.44 -3.06
C ARG A 62 -3.14 20.33 -2.32
N LEU A 63 -2.41 20.68 -1.25
CA LEU A 63 -1.71 19.69 -0.43
C LEU A 63 -2.70 18.86 0.39
N ARG A 64 -3.76 19.50 0.90
CA ARG A 64 -4.83 18.81 1.62
C ARG A 64 -5.53 17.81 0.70
N ASP A 65 -5.93 18.22 -0.49
CA ASP A 65 -6.62 17.37 -1.46
C ASP A 65 -5.77 16.14 -1.83
N ALA A 66 -4.47 16.34 -2.11
CA ALA A 66 -3.53 15.26 -2.40
C ALA A 66 -3.27 14.28 -1.23
N LEU A 67 -3.56 14.68 0.01
CA LEU A 67 -3.43 13.81 1.19
C LEU A 67 -4.70 12.97 1.43
N TYR A 68 -5.86 13.42 0.94
CA TYR A 68 -7.15 12.74 1.08
C TYR A 68 -7.45 11.70 -0.03
N GLU A 69 -6.83 11.83 -1.21
CA GLU A 69 -6.88 10.83 -2.31
C GLU A 69 -5.99 9.59 -2.07
#